data_AF-A0A382P3S3-F1
#
_entry.id   AF-A0A382P3S3-F1
#
_cell.length_a   1.000
_cell.length_b   1.000
_cell.length_c   1.000
_cell.angle_alpha   90.00
_cell.angle_beta   90.00
_cell.angle_gamma   90.00
#
_symmetry.space_group_name_H-M   'P 1'
#
loop_
_entity.id
_entity.type
_entity.pdbx_description
1 polymer ?
#
loop_
_entity_poly.entity_id
_entity_poly.type
_entity_poly.pdbx_seq_one_letter_code
_entity_poly.pdbx_strand_id
1 'polypeptide(L)' 'VAAKRLGFPPENCLIFEDATTETQTANSAGMAVIAIPDSNMGHDLYLEADAILSSMEDFCPET' A
#
# COMPACT_ATOMS: atom_id res chain seq x y z
N VAL A 1 5.58 10.79 -7.58
CA VAL A 1 6.64 10.92 -8.62
C VAL A 1 6.73 9.69 -9.53
N ALA A 2 6.67 8.46 -9.00
CA ALA A 2 6.73 7.22 -9.78
C ALA A 2 5.58 7.09 -10.81
N ALA A 3 4.31 7.16 -10.37
CA ALA A 3 3.13 7.08 -11.24
C ALA A 3 3.23 8.02 -12.47
N LYS A 4 3.56 9.29 -12.23
CA LYS A 4 3.80 10.30 -13.28
C LYS A 4 4.89 9.88 -14.28
N ARG A 5 5.98 9.27 -13.81
CA ARG A 5 7.08 8.80 -14.68
C ARG A 5 6.67 7.58 -15.51
N LEU A 6 5.80 6.74 -14.97
CA LEU A 6 5.26 5.56 -15.66
C LEU A 6 4.06 5.90 -16.57
N GLY A 7 3.55 7.13 -16.51
CA GLY A 7 2.42 7.57 -17.31
C GLY A 7 1.06 7.08 -16.80
N PHE A 8 0.99 6.62 -15.55
CA PHE A 8 -0.26 6.21 -14.91
C PHE A 8 -0.76 7.29 -13.96
N PRO A 9 -2.09 7.50 -13.89
CA PRO A 9 -2.68 8.33 -12.86
C PRO A 9 -2.57 7.60 -11.49
N PRO A 10 -2.39 8.33 -10.37
CA PRO A 10 -2.25 7.72 -9.04
C PRO A 10 -3.37 6.76 -8.67
N GLU A 11 -4.61 7.06 -9.03
CA GLU A 11 -5.79 6.23 -8.78
C GLU A 11 -5.78 4.86 -9.48
N ASN A 12 -4.91 4.68 -10.47
CA ASN A 12 -4.69 3.40 -11.13
C ASN A 12 -3.38 2.72 -10.68
N CYS A 13 -2.79 3.19 -9.59
CA CYS A 13 -1.58 2.62 -9.03
C CYS A 13 -1.89 1.85 -7.73
N LEU A 14 -1.35 0.64 -7.63
CA LEU A 14 -1.27 -0.14 -6.41
C LEU A 14 0.14 -0.03 -5.85
N ILE A 15 0.26 0.19 -4.55
CA ILE A 15 1.55 0.16 -3.85
C ILE A 15 1.55 -0.85 -2.69
N PHE A 16 2.74 -1.31 -2.33
CA PHE A 16 2.99 -2.16 -1.18
C PHE A 16 3.93 -1.41 -0.24
N GLU A 17 3.52 -1.19 1.00
CA GLU A 17 4.31 -0.42 1.97
C GLU A 17 4.39 -1.11 3.34
N ASP A 18 5.55 -1.01 3.97
CA ASP A 18 5.77 -1.48 5.35
C ASP A 18 5.71 -0.33 6.37
N ALA A 19 5.63 0.92 5.92
CA ALA A 19 5.63 2.12 6.76
C ALA A 19 4.26 2.81 6.80
N THR A 20 3.82 3.19 8.00
CA THR A 20 2.53 3.86 8.23
C THR A 20 2.47 5.24 7.56
N THR A 21 3.58 5.99 7.56
CA THR A 21 3.66 7.32 6.93
C THR A 21 3.53 7.25 5.40
N GLU A 22 4.11 6.23 4.77
CA GLU A 22 4.03 6.06 3.32
C GLU A 22 2.65 5.56 2.92
N THR A 23 2.07 4.67 3.73
CA THR A 23 0.67 4.22 3.62
C THR A 23 -0.29 5.42 3.59
N GLN A 24 -0.20 6.32 4.58
CA GLN A 24 -1.05 7.52 4.66
C GLN A 24 -0.85 8.48 3.49
N THR A 25 0.40 8.65 3.07
CA THR A 25 0.74 9.54 1.94
C THR A 25 0.14 9.02 0.64
N ALA A 26 0.18 7.71 0.42
CA ALA A 26 -0.34 7.09 -0.77
C ALA A 26 -1.86 7.05 -0.83
N ASN A 27 -2.51 6.73 0.30
CA ASN A 27 -3.95 6.83 0.44
C ASN A 27 -4.43 8.27 0.13
N SER A 28 -3.74 9.28 0.70
CA SER A 28 -4.01 10.70 0.43
C SER A 28 -3.76 11.11 -1.02
N ALA A 29 -2.88 10.41 -1.73
CA ALA A 29 -2.61 10.61 -3.15
C ALA A 29 -3.64 9.90 -4.06
N GLY A 30 -4.60 9.18 -3.49
CA GLY A 30 -5.64 8.44 -4.20
C GLY A 30 -5.18 7.08 -4.72
N MET A 31 -4.00 6.59 -4.30
CA MET A 31 -3.50 5.27 -4.70
C MET A 31 -4.16 4.17 -3.85
N ALA A 32 -4.26 2.96 -4.41
CA ALA A 32 -4.57 1.78 -3.62
C ALA A 32 -3.32 1.33 -2.86
N VAL A 33 -3.47 1.00 -1.58
CA VAL A 33 -2.35 0.67 -0.69
C VAL A 33 -2.58 -0.67 -0.01
N ILE A 34 -1.64 -1.59 -0.19
CA ILE A 34 -1.55 -2.82 0.61
C ILE A 34 -0.39 -2.65 1.59
N ALA A 35 -0.69 -2.64 2.88
CA ALA A 35 0.34 -2.65 3.89
C ALA A 35 0.90 -4.07 4.08
N ILE A 36 2.22 -4.20 4.16
CA ILE A 36 2.92 -5.43 4.56
C ILE A 36 3.83 -5.10 5.75
N PRO A 37 3.27 -4.98 6.97
CA PRO A 37 4.02 -4.53 8.15
C PRO A 37 5.15 -5.48 8.52
N ASP A 38 6.20 -4.95 9.14
CA ASP A 38 7.15 -5.79 9.88
C ASP A 38 6.40 -6.60 10.95
N SER A 39 6.83 -7.85 11.19
CA SER A 39 6.24 -8.75 12.19
C SER A 39 6.13 -8.16 13.61
N ASN A 40 6.92 -7.14 13.93
CA ASN A 40 6.90 -6.46 15.24
C ASN A 40 5.93 -5.27 15.29
N MET A 41 5.30 -4.92 14.17
CA MET A 41 4.36 -3.80 14.06
C MET A 41 2.93 -4.30 14.19
N GLY A 42 2.12 -3.56 14.95
CA GLY A 42 0.69 -3.83 15.06
C GLY A 42 -0.03 -3.47 13.75
N HIS A 43 -0.90 -4.36 13.27
CA HIS A 43 -1.71 -4.11 12.08
C HIS A 43 -2.68 -2.92 12.28
N ASP A 44 -3.05 -2.63 13.54
CA ASP A 44 -3.88 -1.49 13.92
C ASP A 44 -3.23 -0.12 13.67
N LEU A 45 -1.94 -0.09 13.31
CA LEU A 45 -1.23 1.12 12.93
C LEU A 45 -1.41 1.52 11.45
N TYR A 46 -1.99 0.65 10.62
CA TYR A 46 -2.14 0.84 9.17
C TYR A 46 -3.60 1.04 8.78
N LEU A 47 -4.31 1.92 9.52
CA LEU A 47 -5.75 2.16 9.35
C LEU A 47 -6.12 2.73 7.97
N GLU A 48 -5.17 3.39 7.30
CA GLU A 48 -5.35 3.99 5.98
C GLU A 48 -5.00 3.04 4.82
N ALA A 49 -4.58 1.81 5.10
CA ALA A 49 -4.37 0.81 4.06
C ALA A 49 -5.69 0.19 3.58
N ASP A 50 -5.80 -0.10 2.29
CA ASP A 50 -6.96 -0.78 1.71
C ASP A 50 -6.97 -2.28 2.06
N ALA A 51 -5.78 -2.86 2.26
CA ALA A 51 -5.62 -4.20 2.83
C ALA A 51 -4.29 -4.32 3.59
N ILE A 52 -4.21 -5.32 4.46
CA ILE A 52 -2.99 -5.65 5.21
C ILE A 52 -2.67 -7.12 4.95
N LEU A 53 -1.46 -7.40 4.48
CA LEU A 53 -0.93 -8.74 4.30
C LEU A 53 0.23 -8.98 5.28
N SER A 54 0.46 -10.24 5.65
CA SER A 54 1.61 -10.62 6.47
C SER A 54 2.86 -10.86 5.63
N SER A 55 2.70 -11.13 4.33
CA SER A 55 3.79 -11.31 3.38
C SER A 55 3.37 -10.93 1.97
N MET A 56 4.33 -10.60 1.12
CA MET A 56 4.11 -10.41 -0.33
C MET A 56 3.66 -11.72 -1.00
N GLU A 57 4.02 -12.88 -0.43
CA GLU A 57 3.58 -14.19 -0.93
C GLU A 57 2.08 -14.41 -0.81
N ASP A 58 1.40 -13.68 0.09
CA ASP A 58 -0.05 -13.75 0.26
C ASP A 58 -0.80 -12.93 -0.79
N PHE A 59 -0.10 -12.16 -1.63
CA PHE A 59 -0.72 -11.31 -2.64
C PHE A 59 -1.26 -12.13 -3.83
N CYS A 60 -2.57 -12.09 -4.01
CA CYS A 60 -3.28 -12.74 -5.11
C CYS A 60 -3.99 -11.68 -5.98
N PRO A 61 -3.41 -11.24 -7.11
CA PRO A 61 -3.95 -10.13 -7.92
C PRO A 61 -5.20 -10.49 -8.74
N GLU A 62 -5.51 -11.78 -8.86
CA GLU A 62 -6.44 -12.34 -9.85
C GLU A 62 -7.74 -12.89 -9.25
N THR A 63 -8.00 -12.59 -7.97
CA THR A 63 -9.22 -13.00 -7.25
C THR A 63 -9.88 -11.85 -6.52
#